data_AF-A0A257VWS9-F1
#
_entry.id   AF-A0A257VWS9-F1
#
_cell.length_a   1.000
_cell.length_b   1.000
_cell.length_c   1.000
_cell.angle_alpha   90.00
_cell.angle_beta   90.00
_cell.angle_gamma   90.00
#
_symmetry.space_group_name_H-M   'P 1'
#
loop_
_entity.id
_entity.type
_entity.pdbx_description
1 polymer ?
#
loop_
_entity_poly.entity_id
_entity_poly.type
_entity_poly.pdbx_seq_one_letter_code
_entity_poly.pdbx_strand_id
1 'polypeptide(L)'
;MGRTEPLLIAQAPGEGYVHAVTTEQIRDRLADLPATIVESVEVIQLSQMTRKRALFPRYGMQWGQNVYLYPIEGSLVERYLRPPTPQQRIEAQMFGG
;
A
#
# COMPACT_ATOMS: atom_id res chain seq x y z
N MET A 1 -22.58 3.10 -19.39
CA MET A 1 -23.13 2.96 -18.04
C MET A 1 -21.98 2.46 -17.17
N GLY A 2 -21.09 3.38 -16.78
CA GLY A 2 -19.82 3.05 -16.14
C GLY A 2 -20.02 2.80 -14.64
N ARG A 3 -19.29 1.85 -14.07
CA ARG A 3 -19.33 1.56 -12.63
C ARG A 3 -19.00 2.84 -11.85
N THR A 4 -19.84 3.17 -10.86
CA THR A 4 -19.64 4.30 -9.93
C THR A 4 -18.59 3.98 -8.85
N GLU A 5 -18.30 2.70 -8.65
CA GLU A 5 -17.33 2.24 -7.64
C GLU A 5 -16.20 1.40 -8.27
N PRO A 6 -14.94 1.59 -7.80
CA PRO A 6 -13.82 0.77 -8.22
C PRO A 6 -14.01 -0.71 -7.89
N LEU A 7 -13.54 -1.60 -8.78
CA LEU A 7 -13.45 -3.02 -8.48
C LEU A 7 -12.33 -3.27 -7.45
N LEU A 8 -12.68 -3.89 -6.32
CA LEU A 8 -11.70 -4.30 -5.31
C LEU A 8 -11.28 -5.75 -5.52
N ILE A 9 -9.97 -5.97 -5.65
CA ILE A 9 -9.35 -7.30 -5.75
C ILE A 9 -8.44 -7.49 -4.55
N ALA A 10 -8.66 -8.57 -3.79
CA ALA A 10 -7.84 -8.90 -2.63
C ALA A 10 -7.09 -10.22 -2.84
N GLN A 11 -5.76 -10.16 -2.87
CA GLN A 11 -4.89 -11.33 -2.80
C GLN A 11 -4.34 -11.47 -1.37
N ALA A 12 -3.97 -12.69 -0.99
CA ALA A 12 -3.25 -12.91 0.26
C ALA A 12 -1.91 -12.13 0.24
N PRO A 13 -1.50 -11.50 1.35
CA PRO A 13 -0.27 -10.70 1.37
C PRO A 13 1.00 -11.54 1.15
N GLY A 14 0.94 -12.83 1.48
CA GLY A 14 2.09 -13.74 1.49
C GLY A 14 2.62 -13.97 2.91
N GLU A 15 3.44 -15.00 3.08
CA GLU A 15 4.02 -15.35 4.38
C GLU A 15 4.97 -14.24 4.89
N GLY A 16 4.80 -13.83 6.15
CA GLY A 16 5.60 -12.77 6.76
C GLY A 16 5.22 -11.34 6.32
N TYR A 17 4.12 -11.18 5.57
CA TYR A 17 3.63 -9.90 5.07
C TYR A 17 2.19 -9.63 5.52
N VAL A 18 1.84 -8.35 5.66
CA VAL A 18 0.49 -7.89 6.01
C VAL A 18 0.07 -6.74 5.10
N HIS A 19 -1.21 -6.68 4.76
CA HIS A 19 -1.78 -5.48 4.13
C HIS A 19 -1.97 -4.41 5.20
N ALA A 20 -1.52 -3.18 4.96
CA ALA A 20 -1.73 -2.06 5.87
C ALA A 20 -3.18 -1.57 5.90
N VAL A 21 -4.01 -1.97 4.92
CA VAL A 21 -5.44 -1.69 4.89
C VAL A 21 -6.23 -2.93 4.48
N THR A 22 -7.47 -3.04 4.99
CA THR A 22 -8.45 -4.01 4.53
C THR A 22 -9.31 -3.46 3.40
N THR A 23 -10.07 -4.34 2.73
CA THR A 23 -11.05 -3.94 1.72
C THR A 23 -12.12 -3.01 2.27
N GLU A 24 -12.53 -3.21 3.53
CA GLU A 24 -13.54 -2.39 4.21
C GLU A 24 -12.98 -0.99 4.46
N GLN A 25 -11.76 -0.90 4.99
CA GLN A 25 -11.09 0.39 5.20
C GLN A 25 -10.87 1.15 3.89
N ILE A 26 -10.63 0.44 2.78
CA ILE A 26 -10.56 1.09 1.46
C ILE A 26 -11.92 1.69 1.09
N ARG A 27 -13.02 0.94 1.26
CA ARG A 27 -14.38 1.43 0.96
C ARG A 27 -14.74 2.65 1.79
N ASP A 28 -14.48 2.61 3.09
CA ASP A 28 -14.76 3.72 4.00
C ASP A 28 -14.01 4.99 3.54
N ARG A 29 -12.73 4.85 3.19
CA ARG A 29 -11.93 5.97 2.69
C ARG A 29 -12.39 6.48 1.33
N LEU A 30 -12.87 5.61 0.43
CA LEU A 30 -13.40 6.04 -0.85
C LEU A 30 -14.70 6.84 -0.68
N ALA A 31 -15.52 6.51 0.33
CA ALA A 31 -16.75 7.25 0.61
C ALA A 31 -16.48 8.69 1.09
N ASP A 32 -15.33 8.93 1.72
CA ASP A 32 -14.91 10.26 2.17
C ASP A 32 -14.28 11.12 1.04
N LEU A 33 -14.00 10.53 -0.12
CA LEU A 33 -13.35 11.22 -1.23
C LEU A 33 -14.36 11.85 -2.20
N PRO A 34 -14.00 12.98 -2.86
CA PRO A 34 -14.79 13.53 -3.95
C PRO A 34 -15.06 12.48 -5.05
N ALA A 35 -16.31 12.42 -5.52
CA ALA A 35 -16.74 11.47 -6.56
C ALA A 35 -15.86 11.52 -7.82
N THR A 36 -15.40 12.71 -8.21
CA THR A 36 -14.52 12.90 -9.38
C THR A 36 -13.17 12.16 -9.27
N ILE A 37 -12.67 11.95 -8.05
CA ILE A 37 -11.46 11.17 -7.81
C ILE A 37 -11.79 9.68 -7.90
N VAL A 38 -12.86 9.26 -7.24
CA VAL A 38 -13.28 7.85 -7.19
C VAL A 38 -13.65 7.31 -8.57
N GLU A 39 -14.36 8.11 -9.38
CA GLU A 39 -14.76 7.79 -10.75
C GLU A 39 -13.55 7.61 -11.70
N SER A 40 -12.39 8.18 -11.35
CA SER A 40 -11.14 8.00 -12.11
C SER A 40 -10.37 6.73 -11.74
N VAL A 41 -10.93 5.87 -10.90
CA VAL A 41 -10.31 4.62 -10.46
C VAL A 41 -11.19 3.44 -10.87
N GLU A 42 -10.66 2.54 -11.68
CA GLU A 42 -11.37 1.35 -12.15
C GLU A 42 -11.12 0.14 -11.26
N VAL A 43 -9.88 -0.06 -10.81
CA VAL A 43 -9.47 -1.22 -10.02
C VAL A 43 -8.55 -0.81 -8.89
N ILE A 44 -8.80 -1.34 -7.70
CA ILE A 44 -7.89 -1.28 -6.57
C ILE A 44 -7.55 -2.71 -6.16
N GLN A 45 -6.27 -3.05 -6.22
CA GLN A 45 -5.77 -4.40 -5.95
C GLN A 45 -4.82 -4.42 -4.76
N LEU A 46 -5.21 -5.13 -3.71
CA LEU A 46 -4.32 -5.60 -2.65
C LEU A 46 -3.51 -6.77 -3.22
N SER A 47 -2.27 -6.50 -3.64
CA SER A 47 -1.43 -7.43 -4.39
C SER A 47 -0.58 -8.28 -3.46
N GLN A 48 -0.28 -9.53 -3.82
CA GLN A 48 0.69 -10.32 -3.06
C GLN A 48 2.12 -9.77 -3.22
N MET A 49 2.97 -9.90 -2.20
CA MET A 49 4.39 -9.56 -2.33
C MET A 49 5.09 -10.50 -3.31
N THR A 50 5.75 -9.96 -4.35
CA THR A 50 6.36 -10.78 -5.42
C THR A 50 7.88 -10.93 -5.37
N ARG A 51 8.63 -10.08 -4.65
CA ARG A 51 10.03 -10.27 -4.18
C ARG A 51 10.64 -8.97 -3.64
N LYS A 52 11.60 -9.12 -2.72
CA LYS A 52 12.31 -8.08 -1.94
C LYS A 52 12.79 -6.88 -2.77
N ARG A 53 12.19 -5.71 -2.53
CA ARG A 53 13.01 -4.48 -2.43
C ARG A 53 13.75 -4.55 -1.09
N ALA A 54 15.02 -4.14 -1.10
CA ALA A 54 15.91 -4.23 0.07
C ALA A 54 15.51 -3.26 1.21
N LEU A 55 14.53 -2.41 0.96
CA LEU A 55 14.00 -1.38 1.84
C LEU A 55 12.48 -1.37 1.66
N PHE A 56 11.73 -0.92 2.67
CA PHE A 56 10.28 -0.87 2.63
C PHE A 56 9.81 -0.24 1.30
N PRO A 57 9.18 -1.01 0.41
CA PRO A 57 8.68 -0.46 -0.83
C PRO A 57 7.59 0.56 -0.52
N ARG A 58 7.41 1.56 -1.39
CA ARG A 58 6.21 2.40 -1.35
C ARG A 58 4.99 1.48 -1.32
N TYR A 59 4.09 1.72 -0.37
CA TYR A 59 2.93 0.86 -0.09
C TYR A 59 1.94 0.78 -1.26
N GLY A 60 2.10 1.60 -2.29
CA GLY A 60 1.31 1.46 -3.49
C GLY A 60 1.91 2.12 -4.73
N MET A 61 1.30 1.80 -5.86
CA MET A 61 1.59 2.34 -7.17
C MET A 61 0.27 2.55 -7.91
N GLN A 62 0.09 3.73 -8.50
CA GLN A 62 -0.98 3.99 -9.44
C GLN A 62 -0.44 3.91 -10.87
N TRP A 63 -1.12 3.14 -11.71
CA TRP A 63 -0.88 3.08 -13.14
C TRP A 63 -2.19 3.31 -13.87
N GLY A 64 -2.34 4.50 -14.47
CA GLY A 64 -3.58 4.89 -15.13
C GLY A 64 -4.73 4.95 -14.12
N GLN A 65 -5.81 4.22 -14.40
CA GLN A 65 -6.99 4.12 -13.53
C GLN A 65 -6.88 2.99 -12.50
N ASN A 66 -5.72 2.31 -12.41
CA ASN A 66 -5.53 1.17 -11.52
C ASN A 66 -4.60 1.52 -10.35
N VAL A 67 -4.98 1.11 -9.15
CA VAL A 67 -4.19 1.27 -7.92
C VAL A 67 -3.78 -0.09 -7.41
N TYR A 68 -2.48 -0.29 -7.24
CA TYR A 68 -1.90 -1.48 -6.65
C TYR A 68 -1.38 -1.14 -5.25
N LEU A 69 -1.88 -1.84 -4.24
CA LEU A 69 -1.42 -1.73 -2.86
C LEU A 69 -0.60 -2.98 -2.53
N TYR A 70 0.63 -2.78 -2.07
CA TYR A 70 1.58 -3.84 -1.75
C TYR A 70 1.66 -4.03 -0.24
N PRO A 71 1.69 -5.26 0.27
CA PRO A 71 1.79 -5.52 1.69
C PRO A 71 3.17 -5.12 2.22
N ILE A 72 3.24 -4.90 3.53
CA ILE A 72 4.47 -4.58 4.26
C ILE A 72 4.95 -5.79 5.07
N GLU A 73 6.22 -5.78 5.47
CA GLU A 73 6.75 -6.83 6.35
C GLU A 73 5.98 -6.84 7.68
N GLY A 74 5.46 -8.00 8.09
CA GLY A 74 4.65 -8.13 9.29
C GLY A 74 5.41 -7.89 10.59
N SER A 75 6.74 -7.97 10.56
CA SER A 75 7.59 -7.59 11.70
C SER A 75 7.56 -6.09 11.99
N LEU A 76 7.21 -5.27 10.98
CA LEU A 76 7.35 -3.81 10.98
C LEU A 76 8.78 -3.34 11.28
N VAL A 77 9.78 -4.20 11.09
CA VAL A 77 11.20 -3.91 11.32
C VAL A 77 11.94 -3.89 9.99
N GLU A 78 12.54 -2.74 9.64
CA GLU A 78 13.43 -2.64 8.49
C GLU A 78 14.86 -3.07 8.85
N ARG A 79 15.42 -4.02 8.10
CA ARG A 79 16.81 -4.46 8.27
C ARG A 79 17.72 -3.84 7.22
N TYR A 80 18.65 -3.02 7.67
CA TYR A 80 19.66 -2.42 6.82
C TYR A 80 20.90 -3.31 6.68
N LEU A 81 21.32 -3.61 5.45
CA LEU A 81 22.56 -4.35 5.18
C LEU A 81 23.84 -3.54 5.43
N ARG A 82 23.70 -2.22 5.55
CA ARG A 82 24.76 -1.25 5.87
C ARG A 82 24.19 -0.29 6.91
N PRO A 83 25.02 0.45 7.67
CA PRO A 83 24.51 1.46 8.59
C PRO A 83 23.52 2.40 7.88
N PRO A 84 22.35 2.71 8.50
CA PRO A 84 21.38 3.62 7.90
C PRO A 84 22.00 5.01 7.72
N THR A 85 21.61 5.70 6.65
CA THR A 85 22.02 7.09 6.43
C THR A 85 21.44 7.98 7.54
N PRO A 86 22.04 9.16 7.79
CA PRO A 86 21.47 10.12 8.74
C PRO A 86 20.00 10.45 8.45
N GLN A 87 19.62 10.57 7.17
CA GLN A 87 18.23 10.81 6.76
C GLN A 87 17.30 9.67 7.17
N GLN A 88 17.70 8.41 6.95
CA GLN A 88 16.91 7.25 7.35
C GLN A 88 16.73 7.17 8.88
N ARG A 89 17.75 7.57 9.65
CA ARG A 89 17.64 7.65 11.12
C ARG A 89 16.69 8.75 11.58
N ILE A 90 16.76 9.93 10.94
CA ILE A 90 15.86 11.04 11.26
C ILE A 90 14.42 10.65 10.93
N GLU A 91 14.17 10.04 9.77
CA GLU A 91 12.85 9.58 9.36
C GLU A 91 12.30 8.54 10.34
N ALA A 92 13.10 7.53 10.73
CA ALA A 92 12.71 6.57 11.75
C ALA A 92 12.29 7.26 13.06
N GLN A 93 13.13 8.17 13.59
CA GLN A 93 12.83 8.89 14.83
C GLN A 93 11.57 9.76 14.75
N MET A 94 11.30 10.39 13.59
CA MET A 94 10.12 11.23 13.39
C MET A 94 8.82 10.43 13.39
N PHE A 95 8.84 9.20 12.89
CA PHE A 95 7.66 8.35 12.75
C PHE A 95 7.58 7.21 13.76
N GLY A 96 8.35 7.30 14.86
CA GLY A 96 8.24 6.40 16.02
C GLY A 96 9.06 5.10 15.93
N GLY A 97 10.12 5.08 15.12
CA GLY A 97 11.09 4.00 15.00
C GLY A 97 12.25 4.08 15.98
#